data_AF-L8GWV0-F1
#
_entry.id   AF-L8GWV0-F1
#
_cell.length_a   1.000
_cell.length_b   1.000
_cell.length_c   1.000
_cell.angle_alpha   90.00
_cell.angle_beta   90.00
_cell.angle_gamma   90.00
#
_symmetry.space_group_name_H-M   'P 1'
#
loop_
_entity.id
_entity.type
_entity.pdbx_description
1 polymer ?
#
loop_
_entity_poly.entity_id
_entity_poly.type
_entity_poly.pdbx_seq_one_letter_code
_entity_poly.pdbx_strand_id
1 'polypeptide(L)'
;MDEHAQPEAGVATTQPYATTTATTDAGNAATPQNAVDASKLLSGYGQCSIEPKQVEEVFVRSQLNQKVFTYFAEWCRDNRKLSSAFFKIPLDVDVGGAAEGKPERWQIKTIDTGRFINFKWRKVIFTAIPALQSDKELFGLAIKVLETTAVPLMALLSRYERSGLYASVLSVDVPFEVMHAFVVSQKRQNEIESRRDAGEEGYEQDKAAQMTREEHERMRTLWRRHGLGDELYRRFMMYLLNQRSQGMDSGADEPPMIMLHSRPDDKHMVVWFRDYDLLVPHFHHKIMTLGQPPEVECAFVNWPIVDHSPDQDRPQVMCENPKCDKTEGPSTDPTIMQTYEKHQGPRDKDETMWLKKRMAIIWREKYQPAVDREVAEFAAAHPDATEDDKQKKQEELIEKYEVDADKEQEVQRREIVAESRAKLNKCGRCRAVAYCSVACQKDDWARHKAVCTASSSKPATT
;
A
#
# COMPACT_ATOMS: atom_id res chain seq x y z
N MET A 1 -59.45 -11.00 40.71
CA MET A 1 -59.89 -9.98 41.68
C MET A 1 -58.79 -8.94 41.77
N ASP A 2 -58.31 -8.41 40.64
CA ASP A 2 -58.96 -7.48 39.69
C ASP A 2 -58.40 -6.08 40.02
N GLU A 3 -58.09 -5.16 39.11
CA GLU A 3 -57.99 -5.14 37.66
C GLU A 3 -57.21 -3.85 37.31
N HIS A 4 -56.92 -3.70 36.03
CA HIS A 4 -56.14 -2.65 35.36
C HIS A 4 -56.62 -1.19 35.53
N ALA A 5 -55.70 -0.25 35.29
CA ALA A 5 -55.99 0.98 34.55
C ALA A 5 -54.74 1.47 33.78
N GLN A 6 -54.88 1.61 32.46
CA GLN A 6 -53.97 2.28 31.52
C GLN A 6 -54.21 3.80 31.52
N PRO A 7 -53.35 4.59 30.85
CA PRO A 7 -53.79 5.82 30.22
C PRO A 7 -53.63 5.83 28.69
N GLU A 8 -54.45 6.68 28.09
CA GLU A 8 -54.96 6.67 26.72
C GLU A 8 -53.99 7.24 25.66
N ALA A 9 -54.22 6.78 24.42
CA ALA A 9 -53.57 7.22 23.20
C ALA A 9 -54.16 8.55 22.68
N GLY A 10 -53.27 9.51 22.39
CA GLY A 10 -53.60 10.74 21.68
C GLY A 10 -53.54 10.57 20.16
N VAL A 11 -54.67 10.91 19.52
CA VAL A 11 -54.89 10.95 18.07
C VAL A 11 -54.14 12.14 17.45
N ALA A 12 -53.37 11.91 16.38
CA ALA A 12 -52.79 12.96 15.55
C ALA A 12 -53.17 12.78 14.07
N THR A 13 -53.71 13.88 13.55
CA THR A 13 -54.39 14.11 12.28
C THR A 13 -53.47 14.00 11.07
N THR A 14 -53.91 13.30 10.03
CA THR A 14 -53.28 13.26 8.70
C THR A 14 -53.75 14.43 7.83
N GLN A 15 -52.81 15.09 7.14
CA GLN A 15 -53.09 15.96 5.99
C GLN A 15 -52.36 15.45 4.74
N PRO A 16 -52.96 15.55 3.54
CA PRO A 16 -52.40 15.05 2.30
C PRO A 16 -51.56 16.13 1.58
N TYR A 17 -50.41 15.73 1.02
CA TYR A 17 -49.65 16.56 0.09
C TYR A 17 -49.72 16.01 -1.33
N ALA A 18 -49.72 16.97 -2.25
CA ALA A 18 -50.15 16.91 -3.63
C ALA A 18 -49.28 16.04 -4.54
N THR A 19 -49.97 15.37 -5.46
CA THR A 19 -49.41 14.71 -6.64
C THR A 19 -49.04 15.77 -7.69
N THR A 20 -47.77 15.83 -8.08
CA THR A 20 -47.32 16.65 -9.22
C THR A 20 -46.94 15.71 -10.35
N THR A 21 -47.64 15.83 -11.48
CA THR A 21 -47.39 15.10 -12.72
C THR A 21 -46.20 15.70 -13.46
N ALA A 22 -45.18 14.89 -13.75
CA ALA A 22 -44.05 15.26 -14.61
C ALA A 22 -44.23 14.64 -16.00
N THR A 23 -44.30 15.52 -16.99
CA THR A 23 -44.27 15.27 -18.43
C THR A 23 -42.90 14.79 -18.88
N THR A 24 -42.89 13.77 -19.72
CA THR A 24 -41.72 13.22 -20.42
C THR A 24 -41.35 14.11 -21.61
N ASP A 25 -40.14 14.67 -21.61
CA ASP A 25 -39.52 15.23 -22.81
C ASP A 25 -38.17 14.54 -23.07
N ALA A 26 -37.98 14.14 -24.32
CA ALA A 26 -36.87 13.37 -24.82
C ALA A 26 -35.79 14.26 -25.44
N GLY A 27 -34.53 13.85 -25.26
CA GLY A 27 -33.44 14.19 -26.18
C GLY A 27 -32.49 15.28 -25.73
N ASN A 28 -31.35 14.89 -25.14
CA ASN A 28 -30.01 15.26 -25.63
C ASN A 28 -28.94 14.56 -24.79
N ALA A 29 -28.13 13.74 -25.46
CA ALA A 29 -26.97 13.08 -24.87
C ALA A 29 -25.86 14.12 -24.63
N ALA A 30 -25.78 14.62 -23.40
CA ALA A 30 -24.66 15.41 -22.91
C ALA A 30 -23.64 14.48 -22.25
N THR A 31 -22.37 14.63 -22.65
CA THR A 31 -21.20 13.95 -22.10
C THR A 31 -21.05 14.27 -20.59
N PRO A 32 -20.70 13.31 -19.71
CA PRO A 32 -20.70 13.55 -18.27
C PRO A 32 -19.49 14.38 -17.84
N GLN A 33 -19.71 15.68 -17.67
CA GLN A 33 -18.73 16.66 -17.16
C GLN A 33 -18.93 16.94 -15.66
N ASN A 34 -19.31 15.92 -14.88
CA ASN A 34 -19.50 16.00 -13.43
C ASN A 34 -18.39 15.23 -12.69
N ALA A 35 -17.13 15.63 -12.88
CA ALA A 35 -16.14 15.42 -11.83
C ALA A 35 -16.45 16.45 -10.73
N VAL A 36 -17.37 16.11 -9.83
CA VAL A 36 -17.61 16.90 -8.62
C VAL A 36 -16.27 16.98 -7.88
N ASP A 37 -15.78 18.20 -7.70
CA ASP A 37 -14.52 18.50 -7.03
C ASP A 37 -14.52 17.88 -5.62
N ALA A 38 -13.93 16.69 -5.50
CA ALA A 38 -13.95 15.87 -4.28
C ALA A 38 -13.38 16.65 -3.08
N SER A 39 -12.51 17.64 -3.35
CA SER A 39 -12.01 18.62 -2.38
C SER A 39 -13.13 19.38 -1.65
N LYS A 40 -14.21 19.78 -2.35
CA LYS A 40 -15.34 20.51 -1.75
C LYS A 40 -16.31 19.63 -0.97
N LEU A 41 -16.41 18.35 -1.31
CA LEU A 41 -17.14 17.37 -0.49
C LEU A 41 -16.37 17.03 0.79
N LEU A 42 -15.04 17.14 0.76
CA LEU A 42 -14.17 16.87 1.90
C LEU A 42 -13.94 18.07 2.83
N SER A 43 -14.26 19.30 2.40
CA SER A 43 -14.11 20.50 3.24
C SER A 43 -15.01 20.50 4.49
N GLY A 44 -15.87 19.49 4.66
CA GLY A 44 -16.67 19.26 5.85
C GLY A 44 -16.06 18.31 6.88
N TYR A 45 -14.92 17.66 6.60
CA TYR A 45 -14.24 16.81 7.59
C TYR A 45 -13.18 17.64 8.30
N GLY A 46 -13.36 17.85 9.61
CA GLY A 46 -12.29 18.39 10.45
C GLY A 46 -11.06 17.48 10.32
N GLN A 47 -9.97 18.03 9.78
CA GLN A 47 -8.71 17.34 9.61
C GLN A 47 -7.62 18.13 10.32
N CYS A 48 -6.75 17.44 11.05
CA CYS A 48 -5.54 18.03 11.58
C CYS A 48 -4.32 17.23 11.17
N SER A 49 -3.21 17.94 10.99
CA SER A 49 -1.92 17.38 10.61
C SER A 49 -0.98 17.46 11.79
N ILE A 50 -0.32 16.35 12.12
CA ILE A 50 0.63 16.23 13.22
C ILE A 50 1.99 15.87 12.63
N GLU A 51 2.94 16.79 12.75
CA GLU A 51 4.28 16.64 12.18
C GLU A 51 5.12 15.62 12.99
N PRO A 52 6.13 14.98 12.37
CA PRO A 52 6.92 13.93 13.02
C PRO A 52 7.45 14.29 14.42
N LYS A 53 7.93 15.53 14.60
CA LYS A 53 8.43 16.04 15.89
C LYS A 53 7.34 16.11 16.95
N GLN A 54 6.11 16.43 16.55
CA GLN A 54 4.96 16.49 17.46
C GLN A 54 4.52 15.07 17.85
N VAL A 55 4.55 14.11 16.92
CA VAL A 55 4.29 12.69 17.24
C VAL A 55 5.30 12.17 18.25
N GLU A 56 6.58 12.49 18.05
CA GLU A 56 7.66 12.16 19.00
C GLU A 56 7.42 12.82 20.37
N GLU A 57 7.06 14.10 20.42
CA GLU A 57 6.76 14.82 21.66
C GLU A 57 5.58 14.20 22.42
N VAL A 58 4.51 13.81 21.70
CA VAL A 58 3.36 13.10 22.27
C VAL A 58 3.79 11.77 22.86
N PHE A 59 4.59 10.99 22.13
CA PHE A 59 5.12 9.73 22.64
C PHE A 59 5.98 9.93 23.89
N VAL A 60 6.93 10.88 23.88
CA VAL A 60 7.82 11.13 25.02
C VAL A 60 7.02 11.55 26.26
N ARG A 61 5.95 12.33 26.09
CA ARG A 61 5.11 12.83 27.19
C ARG A 61 4.05 11.86 27.68
N SER A 62 3.66 10.86 26.89
CA SER A 62 2.58 9.96 27.30
C SER A 62 3.03 9.13 28.51
N GLN A 63 2.18 9.04 29.54
CA GLN A 63 2.45 8.13 30.67
C GLN A 63 2.50 6.67 30.23
N LEU A 64 1.80 6.37 29.12
CA LEU A 64 1.83 5.09 28.44
C LEU A 64 3.23 4.74 27.94
N ASN A 65 4.05 5.71 27.52
CA ASN A 65 5.45 5.44 27.21
C ASN A 65 6.13 4.68 28.35
N GLN A 66 5.98 5.09 29.60
CA GLN A 66 6.66 4.39 30.70
C GLN A 66 6.19 2.93 30.91
N LYS A 67 4.96 2.60 30.53
CA LYS A 67 4.36 1.25 30.74
C LYS A 67 4.40 0.40 29.47
N VAL A 68 3.82 0.90 28.39
CA VAL A 68 3.72 0.27 27.07
C VAL A 68 5.10 0.05 26.47
N PHE A 69 6.03 0.98 26.69
CA PHE A 69 7.40 0.80 26.22
C PHE A 69 8.10 -0.35 26.92
N THR A 70 7.84 -0.59 28.21
CA THR A 70 8.40 -1.74 28.93
C THR A 70 7.93 -3.04 28.29
N TYR A 71 6.63 -3.17 28.00
CA TYR A 71 6.09 -4.35 27.30
C TYR A 71 6.61 -4.47 25.86
N PHE A 72 6.69 -3.36 25.13
CA PHE A 72 7.24 -3.35 23.77
C PHE A 72 8.72 -3.73 23.77
N ALA A 73 9.51 -3.21 24.71
CA ALA A 73 10.92 -3.52 24.88
C ALA A 73 11.15 -4.96 25.32
N GLU A 74 10.34 -5.49 26.23
CA GLU A 74 10.32 -6.92 26.61
C GLU A 74 9.99 -7.79 25.40
N TRP A 75 8.95 -7.46 24.64
CA TRP A 75 8.61 -8.17 23.41
C TRP A 75 9.77 -8.14 22.40
N CYS A 76 10.42 -6.99 22.19
CA CYS A 76 11.61 -6.91 21.35
C CYS A 76 12.78 -7.74 21.88
N ARG A 77 12.95 -7.81 23.21
CA ARG A 77 14.00 -8.59 23.89
C ARG A 77 13.76 -10.09 23.77
N ASP A 78 12.52 -10.54 23.85
CA ASP A 78 12.16 -11.96 23.67
C ASP A 78 12.32 -12.38 22.21
N ASN A 79 11.98 -11.49 21.28
CA ASN A 79 12.27 -11.64 19.85
C ASN A 79 13.78 -11.51 19.51
N ARG A 80 14.63 -11.12 20.47
CA ARG A 80 16.09 -11.06 20.30
C ARG A 80 16.75 -12.43 20.37
N LYS A 81 16.17 -13.35 21.16
CA LYS A 81 16.71 -14.71 21.38
C LYS A 81 16.39 -15.66 20.22
N LEU A 82 15.32 -15.38 19.50
CA LEU A 82 14.89 -16.08 18.30
C LEU A 82 15.11 -15.11 17.14
N SER A 83 16.24 -15.20 16.43
CA SER A 83 16.62 -14.38 15.25
C SER A 83 15.46 -13.63 14.57
N SER A 84 14.99 -12.52 15.17
CA SER A 84 13.75 -11.95 14.69
C SER A 84 14.03 -11.40 13.32
N ALA A 85 13.39 -12.01 12.32
CA ALA A 85 13.50 -11.59 10.94
C ALA A 85 12.98 -10.15 10.77
N PHE A 86 12.34 -9.57 11.78
CA PHE A 86 11.60 -8.32 11.68
C PHE A 86 12.31 -7.10 12.30
N PHE A 87 13.05 -7.27 13.40
CA PHE A 87 13.48 -6.13 14.22
C PHE A 87 14.89 -6.28 14.78
N LYS A 88 15.65 -5.17 14.77
CA LYS A 88 17.00 -5.09 15.35
C LYS A 88 17.09 -3.88 16.27
N ILE A 89 17.41 -4.12 17.54
CA ILE A 89 17.81 -3.07 18.49
C ILE A 89 19.34 -3.14 18.60
N PRO A 90 20.08 -2.07 18.22
CA PRO A 90 21.53 -2.03 18.35
C PRO A 90 21.97 -2.42 19.77
N LEU A 91 22.96 -3.32 19.85
CA LEU A 91 23.47 -3.89 21.10
C LEU A 91 24.35 -2.90 21.89
N ASP A 92 24.79 -1.83 21.24
CA ASP A 92 26.00 -1.09 21.61
C ASP A 92 25.81 -0.07 22.75
N VAL A 93 24.82 -0.28 23.63
CA VAL A 93 24.57 0.60 24.79
C VAL A 93 24.51 -0.25 26.06
N ASP A 94 25.63 -0.85 26.43
CA ASP A 94 25.93 -1.19 27.82
C ASP A 94 26.13 0.12 28.59
N VAL A 95 25.03 0.78 28.94
CA VAL A 95 25.04 1.87 29.92
C VAL A 95 24.10 1.42 31.03
N GLY A 96 24.69 0.98 32.14
CA GLY A 96 24.01 0.52 33.35
C GLY A 96 23.17 1.61 34.03
N GLY A 97 22.15 2.12 33.34
CA GLY A 97 21.24 3.14 33.83
C GLY A 97 20.34 3.66 32.72
N ALA A 98 19.12 3.13 32.64
CA ALA A 98 17.91 3.74 32.08
C ALA A 98 17.89 4.24 30.61
N ALA A 99 18.98 4.15 29.85
CA ALA A 99 19.01 4.53 28.43
C ALA A 99 18.49 3.41 27.51
N GLU A 100 17.42 2.72 27.92
CA GLU A 100 16.77 1.69 27.12
C GLU A 100 16.19 2.29 25.83
N GLY A 101 16.82 1.95 24.70
CA GLY A 101 16.17 1.71 23.41
C GLY A 101 15.32 2.82 22.80
N LYS A 102 15.78 4.06 22.71
CA LYS A 102 15.00 5.12 22.02
C LYS A 102 14.58 4.68 20.59
N PRO A 103 13.32 4.93 20.17
CA PRO A 103 12.81 4.44 18.90
C PRO A 103 13.64 4.80 17.67
N GLU A 104 14.26 5.97 17.63
CA GLU A 104 15.07 6.43 16.49
C GLU A 104 16.32 5.55 16.21
N ARG A 105 16.72 4.70 17.16
CA ARG A 105 17.81 3.75 16.99
C ARG A 105 17.35 2.37 16.54
N TRP A 106 16.05 2.12 16.51
CA TRP A 106 15.51 0.84 16.09
C TRP A 106 15.72 0.62 14.61
N GLN A 107 16.07 -0.59 14.24
CA GLN A 107 16.18 -1.01 12.85
C GLN A 107 15.05 -1.98 12.53
N ILE A 108 14.23 -1.63 11.55
CA ILE A 108 13.04 -2.36 11.13
C ILE A 108 13.31 -2.98 9.77
N LYS A 109 13.07 -4.29 9.64
CA LYS A 109 13.13 -4.95 8.34
C LYS A 109 11.89 -4.61 7.54
N THR A 110 12.11 -4.02 6.38
CA THR A 110 11.08 -3.66 5.42
C THR A 110 10.56 -4.91 4.72
N ILE A 111 9.27 -4.93 4.39
CA ILE A 111 8.61 -6.05 3.70
C ILE A 111 8.91 -5.98 2.20
N ASP A 112 8.81 -4.78 1.64
CA ASP A 112 8.95 -4.50 0.22
C ASP A 112 10.39 -4.67 -0.27
N THR A 113 11.38 -4.25 0.53
CA THR A 113 12.81 -4.32 0.13
C THR A 113 13.62 -5.36 0.93
N GLY A 114 13.09 -5.90 2.03
CA GLY A 114 13.81 -6.83 2.89
C GLY A 114 14.99 -6.21 3.66
N ARG A 115 15.16 -4.88 3.58
CA ARG A 115 16.29 -4.13 4.15
C ARG A 115 15.97 -3.71 5.58
N PHE A 116 16.99 -3.59 6.40
CA PHE A 116 16.85 -2.93 7.69
C PHE A 116 16.98 -1.42 7.50
N ILE A 117 15.95 -0.67 7.91
CA ILE A 117 15.97 0.79 7.95
C ILE A 117 15.85 1.28 9.38
N ASN A 118 16.39 2.46 9.67
CA ASN A 118 16.14 3.09 10.97
C ASN A 118 14.67 3.49 11.06
N PHE A 119 14.05 3.23 12.20
CA PHE A 119 12.70 3.71 12.52
C PHE A 119 12.65 5.23 12.40
N LYS A 120 11.54 5.71 11.84
CA LYS A 120 11.31 7.14 11.63
C LYS A 120 9.89 7.48 12.02
N TRP A 121 9.75 8.53 12.81
CA TRP A 121 8.47 9.21 12.98
C TRP A 121 8.02 9.77 11.63
N ARG A 122 6.76 9.53 11.27
CA ARG A 122 6.14 10.02 10.04
C ARG A 122 5.05 11.02 10.39
N LYS A 123 4.71 11.84 9.39
CA LYS A 123 3.60 12.78 9.51
C LYS A 123 2.29 12.02 9.70
N VAL A 124 1.40 12.49 10.57
CA VAL A 124 0.09 11.88 10.77
C VAL A 124 -0.99 12.84 10.31
N ILE A 125 -1.83 12.38 9.39
CA ILE A 125 -3.05 13.04 8.97
C ILE A 125 -4.20 12.44 9.76
N PHE A 126 -4.80 13.20 10.65
CA PHE A 126 -5.88 12.74 11.52
C PHE A 126 -7.21 13.34 11.08
N THR A 127 -8.21 12.49 10.92
CA THR A 127 -9.56 12.86 10.50
C THR A 127 -10.59 12.25 11.45
N ALA A 128 -11.61 13.02 11.83
CA ALA A 128 -12.75 12.51 12.60
C ALA A 128 -14.03 12.45 11.75
N ILE A 129 -14.80 11.37 11.91
CA ILE A 129 -16.11 11.17 11.28
C ILE A 129 -17.13 10.79 12.37
N PRO A 130 -18.13 11.64 12.65
CA PRO A 130 -18.36 12.96 12.07
C PRO A 130 -17.28 13.97 12.49
N ALA A 131 -17.21 15.09 11.78
CA ALA A 131 -16.34 16.19 12.16
C ALA A 131 -16.70 16.71 13.56
N LEU A 132 -15.68 17.07 14.35
CA LEU A 132 -15.84 17.67 15.66
C LEU A 132 -16.16 19.16 15.54
N GLN A 133 -16.70 19.75 16.62
CA GLN A 133 -17.20 21.13 16.56
C GLN A 133 -16.07 22.16 16.57
N SER A 134 -14.90 21.78 17.08
CA SER A 134 -13.72 22.66 17.11
C SER A 134 -12.43 21.92 16.80
N ASP A 135 -11.46 22.64 16.23
CA ASP A 135 -10.10 22.14 15.99
C ASP A 135 -9.41 21.72 17.30
N LYS A 136 -9.75 22.36 18.42
CA LYS A 136 -9.24 22.01 19.75
C LYS A 136 -9.70 20.63 20.19
N GLU A 137 -10.97 20.29 19.97
CA GLU A 137 -11.50 18.96 20.26
C GLU A 137 -10.89 17.91 19.34
N LEU A 138 -10.75 18.22 18.06
CA LEU A 138 -10.11 17.34 17.08
C LEU A 138 -8.66 17.03 17.44
N PHE A 139 -7.89 18.07 17.76
CA PHE A 139 -6.52 17.90 18.18
C PHE A 139 -6.44 17.12 19.50
N GLY A 140 -7.29 17.43 20.48
CA GLY A 140 -7.35 16.69 21.75
C GLY A 140 -7.63 15.20 21.56
N LEU A 141 -8.57 14.85 20.68
CA LEU A 141 -8.85 13.45 20.30
C LEU A 141 -7.64 12.82 19.61
N ALA A 142 -6.99 13.53 18.69
CA ALA A 142 -5.83 13.03 17.97
C ALA A 142 -4.66 12.70 18.92
N ILE A 143 -4.38 13.57 19.91
CA ILE A 143 -3.37 13.34 20.93
C ILE A 143 -3.72 12.08 21.74
N LYS A 144 -4.96 11.97 22.23
CA LYS A 144 -5.43 10.80 22.99
C LYS A 144 -5.21 9.48 22.23
N VAL A 145 -5.50 9.47 20.93
CA VAL A 145 -5.30 8.28 20.08
C VAL A 145 -3.81 7.98 19.87
N LEU A 146 -2.98 9.01 19.66
CA LEU A 146 -1.54 8.83 19.44
C LEU A 146 -0.80 8.40 20.71
N GLU A 147 -1.25 8.79 21.90
CA GLU A 147 -0.64 8.37 23.16
C GLU A 147 -0.60 6.84 23.33
N THR A 148 -1.58 6.13 22.75
CA THR A 148 -1.67 4.67 22.79
C THR A 148 -1.06 3.98 21.56
N THR A 149 -1.02 4.66 20.40
CA THR A 149 -0.71 3.99 19.13
C THR A 149 0.42 4.57 18.31
N ALA A 150 1.05 5.68 18.72
CA ALA A 150 2.11 6.30 17.94
C ALA A 150 3.25 5.31 17.61
N VAL A 151 3.75 4.56 18.59
CA VAL A 151 4.82 3.57 18.37
C VAL A 151 4.38 2.41 17.46
N PRO A 152 3.31 1.66 17.78
CA PRO A 152 2.93 0.52 16.95
C PRO A 152 2.55 0.96 15.53
N LEU A 153 1.85 2.09 15.39
CA LEU A 153 1.55 2.69 14.09
C LEU A 153 2.85 2.92 13.31
N MET A 154 3.79 3.67 13.87
CA MET A 154 5.03 4.07 13.18
C MET A 154 5.97 2.91 12.90
N ALA A 155 6.00 1.90 13.77
CA ALA A 155 6.73 0.67 13.53
C ALA A 155 6.16 -0.08 12.33
N LEU A 156 4.83 -0.14 12.22
CA LEU A 156 4.15 -0.72 11.08
C LEU A 156 4.40 0.07 9.78
N LEU A 157 4.34 1.41 9.81
CA LEU A 157 4.66 2.24 8.62
C LEU A 157 6.12 2.07 8.19
N SER A 158 7.03 1.92 9.16
CA SER A 158 8.45 1.70 8.88
C SER A 158 8.72 0.34 8.25
N ARG A 159 7.74 -0.57 8.22
CA ARG A 159 7.85 -1.83 7.46
C ARG A 159 7.76 -1.63 5.95
N TYR A 160 7.25 -0.50 5.50
CA TYR A 160 7.08 -0.24 4.08
C TYR A 160 7.96 0.95 3.72
N GLU A 161 9.13 0.66 3.15
CA GLU A 161 10.10 1.70 2.78
C GLU A 161 9.49 2.67 1.78
N ARG A 162 8.76 2.13 0.79
CA ARG A 162 8.08 2.87 -0.28
C ARG A 162 6.73 3.44 0.10
N SER A 163 6.17 3.07 1.25
CA SER A 163 4.94 3.72 1.70
C SER A 163 5.20 5.20 1.98
N GLY A 164 4.25 6.04 1.61
CA GLY A 164 4.39 7.50 1.60
C GLY A 164 4.86 8.14 2.91
N LEU A 165 5.07 9.45 2.88
CA LEU A 165 5.65 10.20 4.00
C LEU A 165 4.71 10.37 5.21
N TYR A 166 3.46 9.90 5.12
CA TYR A 166 2.45 10.12 6.14
C TYR A 166 1.59 8.88 6.42
N ALA A 167 1.02 8.84 7.62
CA ALA A 167 -0.04 7.92 8.03
C ALA A 167 -1.37 8.64 8.02
N SER A 168 -2.46 7.96 7.65
CA SER A 168 -3.81 8.45 7.90
C SER A 168 -4.38 7.76 9.13
N VAL A 169 -5.00 8.55 10.00
CA VAL A 169 -5.74 8.05 11.16
C VAL A 169 -7.17 8.56 11.04
N LEU A 170 -8.11 7.63 11.05
CA LEU A 170 -9.52 7.90 10.92
C LEU A 170 -10.23 7.49 12.21
N SER A 171 -10.75 8.46 12.93
CA SER A 171 -11.56 8.22 14.12
C SER A 171 -13.03 8.26 13.73
N VAL A 172 -13.74 7.15 13.94
CA VAL A 172 -15.13 6.99 13.50
C VAL A 172 -16.01 6.73 14.73
N ASP A 173 -17.13 7.44 14.79
CA ASP A 173 -18.11 7.31 15.86
C ASP A 173 -19.04 6.11 15.64
N VAL A 174 -18.47 4.90 15.60
CA VAL A 174 -19.21 3.65 15.40
C VAL A 174 -18.66 2.53 16.29
N PRO A 175 -19.50 1.57 16.74
CA PRO A 175 -19.03 0.42 17.51
C PRO A 175 -18.02 -0.44 16.73
N PHE A 176 -17.16 -1.13 17.45
CA PHE A 176 -16.11 -1.98 16.90
C PHE A 176 -16.63 -3.08 15.97
N GLU A 177 -17.74 -3.73 16.33
CA GLU A 177 -18.36 -4.77 15.50
C GLU A 177 -18.61 -4.28 14.08
N VAL A 178 -19.02 -3.01 13.95
CA VAL A 178 -19.31 -2.35 12.68
C VAL A 178 -18.04 -2.14 11.86
N MET A 179 -16.98 -1.64 12.49
CA MET A 179 -15.67 -1.48 11.85
C MET A 179 -15.06 -2.83 11.44
N HIS A 180 -15.19 -3.85 12.28
CA HIS A 180 -14.72 -5.19 12.00
C HIS A 180 -15.42 -5.79 10.79
N ALA A 181 -16.76 -5.74 10.75
CA ALA A 181 -17.53 -6.21 9.62
C ALA A 181 -17.14 -5.52 8.31
N PHE A 182 -16.84 -4.21 8.37
CA PHE A 182 -16.33 -3.46 7.22
C PHE A 182 -14.99 -4.00 6.71
N VAL A 183 -14.00 -4.19 7.59
CA VAL A 183 -12.67 -4.68 7.19
C VAL A 183 -12.75 -6.09 6.60
N VAL A 184 -13.60 -6.96 7.16
CA VAL A 184 -13.86 -8.30 6.63
C VAL A 184 -14.46 -8.24 5.23
N SER A 185 -15.49 -7.40 5.02
CA SER A 185 -16.06 -7.19 3.69
C SER A 185 -15.02 -6.68 2.69
N GLN A 186 -14.16 -5.74 3.11
CA GLN A 186 -13.10 -5.23 2.23
C GLN A 186 -12.05 -6.28 1.85
N LYS A 187 -11.68 -7.15 2.78
CA LYS A 187 -10.79 -8.28 2.46
C LYS A 187 -11.39 -9.15 1.37
N ARG A 188 -12.67 -9.49 1.50
CA ARG A 188 -13.40 -10.32 0.54
C ARG A 188 -13.53 -9.66 -0.83
N GLN A 189 -13.78 -8.35 -0.86
CA GLN A 189 -13.82 -7.58 -2.11
C GLN A 189 -12.45 -7.63 -2.83
N ASN A 190 -11.35 -7.46 -2.09
CA ASN A 190 -10.01 -7.56 -2.68
C ASN A 190 -9.70 -8.97 -3.19
N GLU A 191 -10.15 -10.03 -2.51
CA GLU A 191 -10.00 -11.42 -2.99
C GLU A 191 -10.74 -11.63 -4.32
N ILE A 192 -11.95 -11.07 -4.46
CA ILE A 192 -12.74 -11.13 -5.70
C ILE A 192 -12.05 -10.36 -6.83
N GLU A 193 -11.57 -9.14 -6.55
CA GLU A 193 -10.83 -8.33 -7.52
C GLU A 193 -9.55 -9.04 -7.98
N SER A 194 -8.81 -9.66 -7.06
CA SER A 194 -7.60 -10.43 -7.39
C SER A 194 -7.87 -11.63 -8.29
N ARG A 195 -9.01 -12.32 -8.13
CA ARG A 195 -9.40 -13.45 -9.00
C ARG A 195 -9.85 -12.97 -10.38
N ARG A 196 -10.53 -11.82 -10.44
CA ARG A 196 -10.88 -11.16 -11.70
C ARG A 196 -9.61 -10.80 -12.48
N ASP A 197 -8.63 -10.19 -11.84
CA ASP A 197 -7.36 -9.80 -12.47
C ASP A 197 -6.53 -11.01 -12.92
N ALA A 198 -6.77 -12.19 -12.32
CA ALA A 198 -6.17 -13.46 -12.73
C ALA A 198 -6.84 -14.10 -13.97
N GLY A 199 -7.89 -13.48 -14.54
CA GLY A 199 -8.54 -13.95 -15.77
C GLY A 199 -9.60 -15.06 -15.56
N GLU A 200 -10.15 -15.22 -14.35
CA GLU A 200 -11.23 -16.18 -14.06
C GLU A 200 -12.61 -15.69 -14.58
N GLU A 201 -12.70 -15.21 -15.83
CA GLU A 201 -13.70 -14.23 -16.30
C GLU A 201 -15.14 -14.73 -16.60
N GLY A 202 -15.42 -16.02 -16.64
CA GLY A 202 -16.67 -16.49 -17.27
C GLY A 202 -17.97 -16.37 -16.46
N TYR A 203 -17.91 -16.40 -15.13
CA TYR A 203 -19.11 -16.52 -14.26
C TYR A 203 -19.06 -15.59 -13.03
N GLU A 204 -17.93 -14.91 -12.83
CA GLU A 204 -17.68 -14.22 -11.56
C GLU A 204 -18.06 -12.74 -11.57
N GLN A 205 -18.18 -12.06 -12.73
CA GLN A 205 -18.46 -10.62 -12.75
C GLN A 205 -19.86 -10.26 -12.21
N ASP A 206 -20.91 -10.92 -12.69
CA ASP A 206 -22.28 -10.67 -12.19
C ASP A 206 -22.43 -11.07 -10.72
N LYS A 207 -21.80 -12.18 -10.34
CA LYS A 207 -21.80 -12.68 -8.96
C LYS A 207 -21.00 -11.75 -8.02
N ALA A 208 -19.90 -11.16 -8.49
CA ALA A 208 -19.11 -10.18 -7.76
C ALA A 208 -19.89 -8.88 -7.57
N ALA A 209 -20.56 -8.39 -8.61
CA ALA A 209 -21.39 -7.19 -8.54
C ALA A 209 -22.58 -7.40 -7.58
N GLN A 210 -23.25 -8.56 -7.66
CA GLN A 210 -24.32 -8.92 -6.74
C GLN A 210 -23.82 -9.04 -5.30
N MET A 211 -22.70 -9.74 -5.08
CA MET A 211 -22.11 -9.91 -3.75
C MET A 211 -21.73 -8.56 -3.13
N THR A 212 -21.15 -7.67 -3.92
CA THR A 212 -20.81 -6.30 -3.48
C THR A 212 -22.07 -5.56 -3.02
N ARG A 213 -23.16 -5.63 -3.78
CA ARG A 213 -24.43 -4.99 -3.41
C ARG A 213 -25.03 -5.56 -2.14
N GLU A 214 -25.03 -6.89 -1.99
CA GLU A 214 -25.52 -7.58 -0.79
C GLU A 214 -24.68 -7.23 0.45
N GLU A 215 -23.36 -7.13 0.31
CA GLU A 215 -22.46 -6.70 1.38
C GLU A 215 -22.69 -5.26 1.81
N HIS A 216 -22.88 -4.33 0.87
CA HIS A 216 -23.24 -2.95 1.20
C HIS A 216 -24.57 -2.87 1.96
N GLU A 217 -25.59 -3.65 1.56
CA GLU A 217 -26.86 -3.66 2.27
C GLU A 217 -26.76 -4.29 3.65
N ARG A 218 -25.98 -5.37 3.78
CA ARG A 218 -25.65 -5.97 5.08
C ARG A 218 -24.97 -4.97 6.00
N MET A 219 -24.00 -4.21 5.48
CA MET A 219 -23.30 -3.17 6.24
C MET A 219 -24.28 -2.07 6.67
N ARG A 220 -25.10 -1.53 5.78
CA ARG A 220 -26.11 -0.52 6.16
C ARG A 220 -27.08 -1.04 7.22
N THR A 221 -27.51 -2.29 7.11
CA THR A 221 -28.38 -2.93 8.10
C THR A 221 -27.69 -3.07 9.46
N LEU A 222 -26.41 -3.45 9.47
CA LEU A 222 -25.62 -3.50 10.70
C LEU A 222 -25.47 -2.12 11.36
N TRP A 223 -25.22 -1.08 10.57
CA TRP A 223 -25.14 0.30 11.07
C TRP A 223 -26.47 0.76 11.69
N ARG A 224 -27.59 0.54 10.98
CA ARG A 224 -28.94 0.86 11.48
C ARG A 224 -29.28 0.12 12.77
N ARG A 225 -28.89 -1.16 12.89
CA ARG A 225 -29.10 -1.97 14.11
C ARG A 225 -28.40 -1.37 15.33
N HIS A 226 -27.28 -0.68 15.13
CA HIS A 226 -26.53 0.04 16.16
C HIS A 226 -27.01 1.49 16.35
N GLY A 227 -28.15 1.87 15.77
CA GLY A 227 -28.71 3.22 15.88
C GLY A 227 -27.94 4.28 15.10
N LEU A 228 -27.04 3.87 14.19
CA LEU A 228 -26.24 4.78 13.38
C LEU A 228 -27.02 5.20 12.13
N GLY A 229 -27.00 6.49 11.82
CA GLY A 229 -27.68 7.03 10.63
C GLY A 229 -26.95 6.70 9.32
N ASP A 230 -27.72 6.53 8.24
CA ASP A 230 -27.19 6.27 6.88
C ASP A 230 -26.23 7.35 6.38
N GLU A 231 -26.39 8.59 6.86
CA GLU A 231 -25.49 9.70 6.53
C GLU A 231 -24.08 9.49 7.08
N LEU A 232 -23.93 8.92 8.28
CA LEU A 232 -22.61 8.59 8.83
C LEU A 232 -21.94 7.49 8.01
N TYR A 233 -22.71 6.46 7.63
CA TYR A 233 -22.24 5.40 6.75
C TYR A 233 -21.75 5.96 5.42
N ARG A 234 -22.56 6.80 4.77
CA ARG A 234 -22.23 7.44 3.50
C ARG A 234 -20.95 8.27 3.61
N ARG A 235 -20.81 9.09 4.66
CA ARG A 235 -19.61 9.91 4.88
C ARG A 235 -18.36 9.07 5.11
N PHE A 236 -18.46 8.00 5.88
CA PHE A 236 -17.37 7.05 6.11
C PHE A 236 -16.94 6.38 4.81
N MET A 237 -17.89 5.82 4.04
CA MET A 237 -17.61 5.15 2.77
C MET A 237 -17.00 6.10 1.74
N MET A 238 -17.55 7.31 1.60
CA MET A 238 -17.01 8.32 0.68
C MET A 238 -15.58 8.72 1.03
N TYR A 239 -15.27 8.90 2.31
CA TYR A 239 -13.91 9.19 2.74
C TYR A 239 -12.95 8.06 2.36
N LEU A 240 -13.32 6.81 2.62
CA LEU A 240 -12.46 5.66 2.31
C LEU A 240 -12.26 5.46 0.80
N LEU A 241 -13.31 5.60 -0.01
CA LEU A 241 -13.21 5.56 -1.47
C LEU A 241 -12.28 6.66 -2.00
N ASN A 242 -12.41 7.87 -1.46
CA ASN A 242 -11.53 8.97 -1.81
C ASN A 242 -10.07 8.68 -1.44
N GLN A 243 -9.80 8.15 -0.23
CA GLN A 243 -8.44 7.76 0.17
C GLN A 243 -7.83 6.70 -0.76
N ARG A 244 -8.63 5.75 -1.24
CA ARG A 244 -8.17 4.79 -2.26
C ARG A 244 -7.83 5.46 -3.58
N SER A 245 -8.69 6.37 -4.07
CA SER A 245 -8.47 7.06 -5.34
C SER A 245 -7.23 7.96 -5.36
N GLN A 246 -6.93 8.64 -4.24
CA GLN A 246 -5.76 9.51 -4.13
C GLN A 246 -4.42 8.75 -4.28
N GLY A 247 -4.41 7.44 -3.99
CA GLY A 247 -3.27 6.57 -4.23
C GLY A 247 -3.02 6.28 -5.71
N MET A 248 -4.02 6.39 -6.59
CA MET A 248 -3.86 6.09 -8.01
C MET A 248 -3.35 7.29 -8.82
N ASP A 249 -3.83 8.50 -8.54
CA ASP A 249 -3.55 9.68 -9.39
C ASP A 249 -2.21 10.38 -9.09
N SER A 250 -1.67 10.22 -7.89
CA SER A 250 -0.50 10.98 -7.45
C SER A 250 0.84 10.46 -7.96
N GLY A 251 0.85 9.33 -8.68
CA GLY A 251 2.09 8.62 -9.03
C GLY A 251 2.90 8.17 -7.81
N ALA A 252 2.38 8.35 -6.60
CA ALA A 252 2.85 7.67 -5.41
C ALA A 252 2.36 6.23 -5.56
N ASP A 253 3.30 5.27 -5.53
CA ASP A 253 3.01 3.89 -5.93
C ASP A 253 1.87 3.22 -5.15
N GLU A 254 1.42 3.74 -4.00
CA GLU A 254 0.49 3.02 -3.12
C GLU A 254 -0.40 3.95 -2.25
N PRO A 255 -1.65 3.53 -1.95
CA PRO A 255 -2.57 4.29 -1.10
C PRO A 255 -2.05 4.45 0.36
N PRO A 256 -2.52 5.46 1.10
CA PRO A 256 -2.08 5.72 2.46
C PRO A 256 -2.52 4.60 3.41
N MET A 257 -1.67 4.26 4.37
CA MET A 257 -2.02 3.39 5.49
C MET A 257 -3.07 4.07 6.36
N ILE A 258 -4.15 3.36 6.70
CA ILE A 258 -5.27 3.91 7.47
C ILE A 258 -5.39 3.16 8.80
N MET A 259 -5.26 3.88 9.91
CA MET A 259 -5.67 3.37 11.22
C MET A 259 -7.10 3.80 11.50
N LEU A 260 -8.00 2.86 11.73
CA LEU A 260 -9.38 3.12 12.13
C LEU A 260 -9.47 3.05 13.67
N HIS A 261 -10.08 4.06 14.29
CA HIS A 261 -10.31 4.11 15.73
C HIS A 261 -11.82 4.19 16.02
N SER A 262 -12.34 3.27 16.83
CA SER A 262 -13.73 3.28 17.31
C SER A 262 -13.85 4.25 18.49
N ARG A 263 -14.56 5.37 18.30
CA ARG A 263 -14.80 6.35 19.38
C ARG A 263 -15.77 5.86 20.47
N PRO A 264 -16.90 5.18 20.16
CA PRO A 264 -17.87 4.78 21.18
C PRO A 264 -17.25 3.82 22.20
N ASP A 265 -16.37 2.94 21.73
CA ASP A 265 -15.75 1.95 22.60
C ASP A 265 -14.46 2.47 23.23
N ASP A 266 -13.76 3.39 22.54
CA ASP A 266 -12.48 3.99 22.95
C ASP A 266 -11.38 2.97 23.30
N LYS A 267 -11.63 1.69 23.00
CA LYS A 267 -10.85 0.52 23.39
C LYS A 267 -10.36 -0.28 22.19
N HIS A 268 -10.92 -0.01 21.02
CA HIS A 268 -10.71 -0.82 19.84
C HIS A 268 -10.20 0.02 18.69
N MET A 269 -9.06 -0.42 18.17
CA MET A 269 -8.38 0.19 17.05
C MET A 269 -8.11 -0.88 16.02
N VAL A 270 -8.51 -0.61 14.79
CA VAL A 270 -8.36 -1.53 13.68
C VAL A 270 -7.36 -0.90 12.73
N VAL A 271 -6.20 -1.52 12.59
CA VAL A 271 -5.21 -1.02 11.64
C VAL A 271 -5.47 -1.67 10.29
N TRP A 272 -5.63 -0.83 9.27
CA TRP A 272 -5.89 -1.29 7.92
C TRP A 272 -4.62 -1.20 7.07
N PHE A 273 -4.06 -2.37 6.74
CA PHE A 273 -2.91 -2.51 5.86
C PHE A 273 -3.31 -2.97 4.46
N ARG A 274 -2.44 -2.63 3.50
CA ARG A 274 -2.42 -3.19 2.14
C ARG A 274 -2.11 -4.69 2.14
N ASP A 275 -1.32 -5.14 3.10
CA ASP A 275 -0.94 -6.55 3.27
C ASP A 275 -1.71 -7.15 4.46
N TYR A 276 -2.74 -7.92 4.14
CA TYR A 276 -3.55 -8.64 5.13
C TYR A 276 -2.74 -9.71 5.86
N ASP A 277 -1.61 -10.15 5.31
CA ASP A 277 -0.73 -11.15 5.93
C ASP A 277 0.04 -10.57 7.11
N LEU A 278 0.10 -9.24 7.26
CA LEU A 278 0.63 -8.60 8.48
C LEU A 278 -0.32 -8.67 9.68
N LEU A 279 -1.55 -9.14 9.46
CA LEU A 279 -2.55 -9.35 10.50
C LEU A 279 -2.49 -10.75 11.12
N VAL A 280 -1.39 -11.51 10.96
CA VAL A 280 -1.21 -12.81 11.64
C VAL A 280 -1.54 -12.64 13.14
N PRO A 281 -2.44 -13.47 13.71
CA PRO A 281 -2.98 -13.28 15.06
C PRO A 281 -1.92 -13.06 16.13
N HIS A 282 -0.77 -13.74 16.03
CA HIS A 282 0.29 -13.65 17.02
C HIS A 282 1.03 -12.29 17.02
N PHE A 283 1.16 -11.60 15.88
CA PHE A 283 1.86 -10.31 15.78
C PHE A 283 0.94 -9.15 16.13
N HIS A 284 -0.28 -9.14 15.61
CA HIS A 284 -1.21 -8.03 15.79
C HIS A 284 -1.81 -8.00 17.21
N HIS A 285 -2.21 -9.16 17.74
CA HIS A 285 -2.68 -9.26 19.12
C HIS A 285 -1.61 -8.73 20.07
N LYS A 286 -0.37 -9.22 19.94
CA LYS A 286 0.72 -8.84 20.83
C LYS A 286 1.22 -7.41 20.67
N ILE A 287 0.98 -6.72 19.55
CA ILE A 287 1.35 -5.30 19.38
C ILE A 287 0.26 -4.37 19.92
N MET A 288 -1.01 -4.70 19.68
CA MET A 288 -2.13 -3.87 20.10
C MET A 288 -2.50 -4.09 21.57
N THR A 289 -2.15 -5.24 22.17
CA THR A 289 -2.31 -5.50 23.61
C THR A 289 -1.18 -4.95 24.48
N LEU A 290 -0.10 -4.39 23.90
CA LEU A 290 0.98 -3.76 24.69
C LEU A 290 0.50 -2.57 25.53
N GLY A 291 -0.70 -2.05 25.23
CA GLY A 291 -1.35 -0.97 25.98
C GLY A 291 -2.50 -1.40 26.90
N GLN A 292 -2.88 -2.67 26.95
CA GLN A 292 -4.05 -3.14 27.70
C GLN A 292 -3.66 -4.13 28.82
N PRO A 293 -4.36 -4.11 29.98
CA PRO A 293 -4.18 -5.15 30.99
C PRO A 293 -4.45 -6.54 30.37
N PRO A 294 -3.81 -7.61 30.87
CA PRO A 294 -3.94 -8.97 30.34
C PRO A 294 -5.37 -9.54 30.33
N GLU A 295 -6.32 -8.86 30.97
CA GLU A 295 -7.74 -9.24 31.05
C GLU A 295 -8.59 -8.68 29.91
N VAL A 296 -8.07 -7.74 29.11
CA VAL A 296 -8.80 -7.20 27.96
C VAL A 296 -8.44 -8.03 26.74
N GLU A 297 -9.19 -9.10 26.49
CA GLU A 297 -9.17 -9.79 25.20
C GLU A 297 -9.54 -8.79 24.10
N CYS A 298 -8.54 -8.28 23.40
CA CYS A 298 -8.78 -7.56 22.17
C CYS A 298 -9.37 -8.57 21.18
N ALA A 299 -10.68 -8.49 20.93
CA ALA A 299 -11.49 -9.40 20.11
C ALA A 299 -11.07 -9.50 18.63
N PHE A 300 -9.86 -9.05 18.30
CA PHE A 300 -9.15 -9.32 17.06
C PHE A 300 -8.66 -10.77 16.96
N VAL A 301 -8.72 -11.54 18.05
CA VAL A 301 -8.21 -12.91 18.13
C VAL A 301 -9.36 -13.89 18.15
N ASN A 302 -9.72 -14.40 16.97
CA ASN A 302 -10.19 -15.77 16.75
C ASN A 302 -10.43 -15.93 15.25
N TRP A 303 -9.34 -15.87 14.48
CA TRP A 303 -9.36 -16.26 13.08
C TRP A 303 -8.73 -17.66 12.97
N PRO A 304 -9.48 -18.69 12.52
CA PRO A 304 -8.90 -19.99 12.21
C PRO A 304 -8.07 -19.86 10.94
N ILE A 305 -6.77 -20.15 11.03
CA ILE A 305 -5.87 -20.28 9.88
C ILE A 305 -5.96 -21.72 9.39
N VAL A 306 -6.34 -21.91 8.14
CA VAL A 306 -5.97 -23.13 7.41
C VAL A 306 -4.56 -22.90 6.88
N ASP A 307 -3.69 -23.80 7.30
CA ASP A 307 -2.25 -23.77 7.06
C ASP A 307 -1.97 -24.12 5.59
N HIS A 308 -1.71 -23.10 4.77
CA HIS A 308 -1.30 -23.28 3.37
C HIS A 308 -0.11 -22.39 3.03
N SER A 309 1.07 -22.83 3.48
CA SER A 309 2.21 -23.13 2.60
C SER A 309 3.29 -23.78 3.45
N PRO A 310 3.93 -24.88 3.02
CA PRO A 310 5.11 -25.36 3.71
C PRO A 310 6.15 -24.23 3.75
N ASP A 311 6.76 -24.06 4.92
CA ASP A 311 7.94 -23.24 5.13
C ASP A 311 8.97 -23.56 4.03
N GLN A 312 9.01 -22.72 3.00
CA GLN A 312 10.24 -22.59 2.24
C GLN A 312 11.12 -21.67 3.06
N ASP A 313 12.22 -22.22 3.57
CA ASP A 313 13.31 -21.45 4.18
C ASP A 313 13.71 -20.33 3.22
N ARG A 314 13.18 -19.13 3.47
CA ARG A 314 13.51 -17.94 2.71
C ARG A 314 14.97 -17.62 3.03
N PRO A 315 15.87 -17.53 2.03
CA PRO A 315 17.24 -17.17 2.30
C PRO A 315 17.30 -15.77 2.91
N GLN A 316 18.12 -15.63 3.96
CA GLN A 316 18.43 -14.33 4.53
C GLN A 316 18.95 -13.40 3.43
N VAL A 317 18.31 -12.24 3.31
CA VAL A 317 18.62 -11.20 2.33
C VAL A 317 20.11 -10.86 2.41
N MET A 318 20.88 -11.31 1.40
CA MET A 318 22.28 -10.97 1.21
C MET A 318 22.38 -9.68 0.38
N CYS A 319 23.36 -8.85 0.71
CA CYS A 319 23.73 -7.66 -0.04
C CYS A 319 24.30 -8.07 -1.41
N GLU A 320 23.79 -7.51 -2.51
CA GLU A 320 24.24 -7.77 -3.90
C GLU A 320 25.66 -7.23 -4.21
N ASN A 321 26.41 -6.80 -3.19
CA ASN A 321 27.79 -6.35 -3.34
C ASN A 321 28.74 -7.51 -3.02
N PRO A 322 29.50 -8.05 -4.00
CA PRO A 322 30.41 -9.19 -3.80
C PRO A 322 31.62 -8.89 -2.88
N LYS A 323 31.68 -7.69 -2.28
CA LYS A 323 32.69 -7.29 -1.29
C LYS A 323 32.08 -6.72 0.00
N CYS A 324 30.80 -7.00 0.30
CA CYS A 324 30.19 -6.59 1.55
C CYS A 324 30.73 -7.44 2.71
N ASP A 325 31.42 -6.79 3.64
CA ASP A 325 32.06 -7.31 4.85
C ASP A 325 31.07 -7.84 5.92
N LYS A 326 29.76 -7.88 5.59
CA LYS A 326 28.70 -8.51 6.39
C LYS A 326 28.02 -9.70 5.71
N THR A 327 28.54 -10.17 4.57
CA THR A 327 28.03 -11.34 3.85
C THR A 327 29.22 -12.15 3.31
N GLU A 328 29.24 -13.47 3.53
CA GLU A 328 30.33 -14.38 3.12
C GLU A 328 30.41 -14.62 1.60
N GLY A 329 29.98 -13.66 0.77
CA GLY A 329 29.87 -13.79 -0.68
C GLY A 329 28.50 -14.35 -1.13
N PRO A 330 28.28 -14.50 -2.45
CA PRO A 330 27.11 -15.19 -2.97
C PRO A 330 27.03 -16.59 -2.36
N SER A 331 25.83 -17.07 -2.05
CA SER A 331 25.64 -18.42 -1.52
C SER A 331 26.33 -19.42 -2.44
N THR A 332 27.18 -20.29 -1.89
CA THR A 332 27.77 -21.41 -2.65
C THR A 332 26.76 -22.51 -2.92
N ASP A 333 25.55 -22.41 -2.37
CA ASP A 333 24.45 -23.35 -2.62
C ASP A 333 23.83 -23.07 -4.01
N PRO A 334 23.98 -24.02 -4.96
CA PRO A 334 23.46 -23.85 -6.32
C PRO A 334 21.92 -23.75 -6.35
N THR A 335 21.22 -24.33 -5.37
CA THR A 335 19.75 -24.27 -5.26
C THR A 335 19.29 -22.85 -4.94
N ILE A 336 20.00 -22.18 -4.02
CA ILE A 336 19.74 -20.78 -3.67
C ILE A 336 20.07 -19.88 -4.86
N MET A 337 21.22 -20.08 -5.51
CA MET A 337 21.60 -19.28 -6.68
C MET A 337 20.65 -19.43 -7.87
N GLN A 338 20.03 -20.61 -8.04
CA GLN A 338 19.02 -20.85 -9.06
C GLN A 338 17.74 -20.03 -8.84
N THR A 339 17.38 -19.72 -7.59
CA THR A 339 16.23 -18.82 -7.30
C THR A 339 16.50 -17.36 -7.68
N TYR A 340 17.78 -16.95 -7.73
CA TYR A 340 18.19 -15.61 -8.14
C TYR A 340 18.44 -15.46 -9.65
N GLU A 341 18.52 -16.57 -10.40
CA GLU A 341 18.79 -16.56 -11.84
C GLU A 341 17.75 -15.73 -12.64
N LYS A 342 16.53 -15.64 -12.12
CA LYS A 342 15.43 -14.83 -12.70
C LYS A 342 15.15 -13.54 -11.93
N HIS A 343 15.89 -13.24 -10.87
CA HIS A 343 15.64 -12.04 -10.08
C HIS A 343 16.15 -10.79 -10.81
N GLN A 344 15.23 -9.93 -11.24
CA GLN A 344 15.56 -8.65 -11.84
C GLN A 344 15.79 -7.61 -10.74
N GLY A 345 17.00 -7.05 -10.70
CA GLY A 345 17.33 -5.98 -9.76
C GLY A 345 16.48 -4.73 -10.03
N PRO A 346 16.39 -3.76 -9.09
CA PRO A 346 15.62 -2.53 -9.29
C PRO A 346 15.96 -1.80 -10.60
N ARG A 347 17.24 -1.81 -10.99
CA ARG A 347 17.71 -1.26 -12.26
C ARG A 347 17.17 -2.02 -13.47
N ASP A 348 17.15 -3.34 -13.43
CA ASP A 348 16.63 -4.17 -14.52
C ASP A 348 15.13 -4.00 -14.67
N LYS A 349 14.41 -3.75 -13.56
CA LYS A 349 12.99 -3.37 -13.55
C LYS A 349 12.77 -2.03 -14.23
N ASP A 350 13.58 -1.02 -13.92
CA ASP A 350 13.53 0.28 -14.57
C ASP A 350 13.82 0.15 -16.08
N GLU A 351 14.90 -0.52 -16.46
CA GLU A 351 15.27 -0.77 -17.86
C GLU A 351 14.15 -1.51 -18.62
N THR A 352 13.51 -2.50 -17.98
CA THR A 352 12.36 -3.22 -18.54
C THR A 352 11.13 -2.31 -18.69
N MET A 353 10.85 -1.43 -17.71
CA MET A 353 9.76 -0.46 -17.79
C MET A 353 9.97 0.53 -18.93
N TRP A 354 11.19 1.08 -19.07
CA TRP A 354 11.56 1.98 -20.16
C TRP A 354 11.44 1.30 -21.52
N LEU A 355 11.90 0.06 -21.64
CA LEU A 355 11.77 -0.74 -22.86
C LEU A 355 10.30 -0.96 -23.24
N LYS A 356 9.44 -1.34 -22.28
CA LYS A 356 7.99 -1.49 -22.51
C LYS A 356 7.37 -0.18 -23.02
N LYS A 357 7.68 0.94 -22.36
CA LYS A 357 7.16 2.26 -22.77
C LYS A 357 7.63 2.65 -24.17
N ARG A 358 8.90 2.37 -24.50
CA ARG A 358 9.48 2.64 -25.80
C ARG A 358 8.84 1.78 -26.89
N MET A 359 8.65 0.48 -26.65
CA MET A 359 7.99 -0.42 -27.59
C MET A 359 6.53 -0.06 -27.85
N ALA A 360 5.80 0.41 -26.83
CA ALA A 360 4.44 0.89 -27.00
C ALA A 360 4.36 2.12 -27.94
N ILE A 361 5.36 3.01 -27.90
CA ILE A 361 5.47 4.15 -28.81
C ILE A 361 5.79 3.67 -30.23
N ILE A 362 6.78 2.80 -30.38
CA ILE A 362 7.18 2.26 -31.69
C ILE A 362 5.99 1.52 -32.34
N TRP A 363 5.25 0.71 -31.59
CA TRP A 363 4.07 0.04 -32.11
C TRP A 363 3.05 1.03 -32.66
N ARG A 364 2.71 2.06 -31.88
CA ARG A 364 1.75 3.09 -32.27
C ARG A 364 2.19 3.91 -33.48
N GLU A 365 3.46 4.28 -33.56
CA GLU A 365 3.97 5.21 -34.58
C GLU A 365 4.43 4.51 -35.87
N LYS A 366 4.88 3.26 -35.77
CA LYS A 366 5.50 2.52 -36.89
C LYS A 366 4.65 1.35 -37.37
N TYR A 367 4.27 0.45 -36.46
CA TYR A 367 3.66 -0.84 -36.83
C TYR A 367 2.15 -0.73 -37.05
N GLN A 368 1.41 -0.05 -36.18
CA GLN A 368 -0.03 0.16 -36.35
C GLN A 368 -0.38 0.82 -37.69
N PRO A 369 0.27 1.93 -38.11
CA PRO A 369 -0.03 2.54 -39.40
C PRO A 369 0.34 1.67 -40.60
N ALA A 370 1.32 0.76 -40.44
CA ALA A 370 1.71 -0.18 -41.48
C ALA A 370 0.69 -1.30 -41.64
N VAL A 371 0.15 -1.83 -40.53
CA VAL A 371 -0.99 -2.74 -40.52
C VAL A 371 -2.20 -2.09 -41.18
N ASP A 372 -2.58 -0.89 -40.74
CA ASP A 372 -3.76 -0.18 -41.25
C ASP A 372 -3.65 0.06 -42.77
N ARG A 373 -2.45 0.42 -43.26
CA ARG A 373 -2.18 0.60 -44.70
C ARG A 373 -2.32 -0.71 -45.48
N GLU A 374 -1.70 -1.80 -45.02
CA GLU A 374 -1.78 -3.09 -45.73
C GLU A 374 -3.21 -3.68 -45.70
N VAL A 375 -3.98 -3.47 -44.63
CA VAL A 375 -5.41 -3.83 -44.58
C VAL A 375 -6.22 -2.99 -45.56
N ALA A 376 -5.96 -1.69 -45.66
CA ALA A 376 -6.62 -0.82 -46.63
C ALA A 376 -6.30 -1.21 -48.09
N GLU A 377 -5.04 -1.54 -48.38
CA GLU A 377 -4.61 -2.06 -49.69
C GLU A 377 -5.30 -3.39 -50.03
N PHE A 378 -5.39 -4.30 -49.05
CA PHE A 378 -6.11 -5.57 -49.20
C PHE A 378 -7.59 -5.35 -49.51
N ALA A 379 -8.26 -4.47 -48.77
CA ALA A 379 -9.67 -4.13 -48.99
C ALA A 379 -9.91 -3.46 -50.35
N ALA A 380 -8.97 -2.64 -50.84
CA ALA A 380 -9.04 -2.04 -52.16
C ALA A 380 -8.84 -3.07 -53.30
N ALA A 381 -7.96 -4.05 -53.09
CA ALA A 381 -7.72 -5.13 -54.06
C ALA A 381 -8.85 -6.17 -54.10
N HIS A 382 -9.59 -6.32 -53.00
CA HIS A 382 -10.68 -7.29 -52.86
C HIS A 382 -11.96 -6.56 -52.39
N PRO A 383 -12.66 -5.86 -53.30
CA PRO A 383 -13.86 -5.09 -52.93
C PRO A 383 -15.00 -5.96 -52.38
N ASP A 384 -15.01 -7.25 -52.72
CA ASP A 384 -16.00 -8.23 -52.23
C ASP A 384 -15.60 -8.88 -50.89
N ALA A 385 -14.44 -8.52 -50.32
CA ALA A 385 -13.98 -9.07 -49.04
C ALA A 385 -14.93 -8.70 -47.91
N THR A 386 -15.33 -9.70 -47.13
CA THR A 386 -16.17 -9.50 -45.95
C THR A 386 -15.38 -8.81 -44.82
N GLU A 387 -16.08 -8.28 -43.81
CA GLU A 387 -15.39 -7.74 -42.62
C GLU A 387 -14.58 -8.81 -41.88
N ASP A 388 -15.02 -10.07 -41.94
CA ASP A 388 -14.29 -11.22 -41.37
C ASP A 388 -12.96 -11.45 -42.11
N ASP A 389 -12.97 -11.35 -43.45
CA ASP A 389 -11.75 -11.45 -44.27
C ASP A 389 -10.76 -10.32 -43.94
N LYS A 390 -11.25 -9.09 -43.72
CA LYS A 390 -10.43 -7.94 -43.33
C LYS A 390 -9.84 -8.12 -41.93
N GLN A 391 -10.63 -8.61 -40.98
CA GLN A 391 -10.17 -8.89 -39.62
C GLN A 391 -9.10 -9.99 -39.63
N LYS A 392 -9.35 -11.09 -40.33
CA LYS A 392 -8.36 -12.17 -40.48
C LYS A 392 -7.06 -11.65 -41.11
N LYS A 393 -7.17 -10.79 -42.12
CA LYS A 393 -6.00 -10.14 -42.72
C LYS A 393 -5.26 -9.25 -41.73
N GLN A 394 -5.99 -8.49 -40.91
CA GLN A 394 -5.42 -7.66 -39.87
C GLN A 394 -4.65 -8.49 -38.83
N GLU A 395 -5.23 -9.62 -38.38
CA GLU A 395 -4.58 -10.55 -37.45
C GLU A 395 -3.29 -11.16 -38.04
N GLU A 396 -3.33 -11.62 -39.29
CA GLU A 396 -2.13 -12.11 -40.01
C GLU A 396 -1.01 -11.04 -40.08
N LEU A 397 -1.39 -9.78 -40.28
CA LEU A 397 -0.45 -8.66 -40.34
C LEU A 397 0.11 -8.30 -38.96
N ILE A 398 -0.71 -8.37 -37.91
CA ILE A 398 -0.25 -8.17 -36.53
C ILE A 398 0.82 -9.21 -36.20
N GLU A 399 0.56 -10.50 -36.45
CA GLU A 399 1.53 -11.58 -36.20
C GLU A 399 2.83 -11.36 -36.97
N LYS A 400 2.75 -10.96 -38.25
CA LYS A 400 3.91 -10.59 -39.08
C LYS A 400 4.72 -9.45 -38.45
N TYR A 401 4.05 -8.39 -37.97
CA TYR A 401 4.72 -7.22 -37.41
C TYR A 401 5.19 -7.41 -35.96
N GLU A 402 4.62 -8.33 -35.19
CA GLU A 402 5.12 -8.74 -33.88
C GLU A 402 6.54 -9.31 -33.97
N VAL A 403 6.80 -10.17 -34.97
CA VAL A 403 8.14 -10.72 -35.21
C VAL A 403 9.18 -9.62 -35.50
N ASP A 404 8.78 -8.56 -36.20
CA ASP A 404 9.65 -7.43 -36.48
C ASP A 404 9.76 -6.47 -35.28
N ALA A 405 8.72 -6.35 -34.46
CA ALA A 405 8.73 -5.60 -33.21
C ALA A 405 9.66 -6.26 -32.17
N ASP A 406 9.72 -7.59 -32.11
CA ASP A 406 10.63 -8.32 -31.23
C ASP A 406 12.11 -8.08 -31.59
N LYS A 407 12.43 -8.04 -32.89
CA LYS A 407 13.78 -7.70 -33.36
C LYS A 407 14.15 -6.27 -32.97
N GLU A 408 13.22 -5.33 -33.14
CA GLU A 408 13.40 -3.93 -32.76
C GLU A 408 13.52 -3.77 -31.23
N GLN A 409 12.76 -4.56 -30.46
CA GLN A 409 12.85 -4.58 -29.00
C GLN A 409 14.24 -4.97 -28.52
N GLU A 410 14.89 -5.94 -29.17
CA GLU A 410 16.26 -6.31 -28.82
C GLU A 410 17.26 -5.19 -29.16
N VAL A 411 17.06 -4.47 -30.26
CA VAL A 411 17.88 -3.28 -30.59
C VAL A 411 17.68 -2.19 -29.52
N GLN A 412 16.44 -1.86 -29.18
CA GLN A 412 16.11 -0.85 -28.16
C GLN A 412 16.63 -1.26 -26.78
N ARG A 413 16.56 -2.54 -26.42
CA ARG A 413 17.14 -3.06 -25.16
C ARG A 413 18.64 -2.78 -25.11
N ARG A 414 19.37 -3.06 -26.19
CA ARG A 414 20.82 -2.80 -26.27
C ARG A 414 21.14 -1.32 -26.15
N GLU A 415 20.35 -0.46 -26.78
CA GLU A 415 20.52 1.00 -26.69
C GLU A 415 20.26 1.52 -25.27
N ILE A 416 19.17 1.10 -24.62
CA ILE A 416 18.85 1.49 -23.24
C ILE A 416 19.95 1.04 -22.28
N VAL A 417 20.42 -0.21 -22.41
CA VAL A 417 21.53 -0.73 -21.58
C VAL A 417 22.82 0.03 -21.86
N ALA A 418 23.12 0.37 -23.12
CA ALA A 418 24.30 1.16 -23.47
C ALA A 418 24.22 2.57 -22.89
N GLU A 419 23.08 3.24 -22.99
CA GLU A 419 22.84 4.58 -22.44
C GLU A 419 22.91 4.59 -20.91
N SER A 420 22.29 3.59 -20.26
CA SER A 420 22.31 3.44 -18.80
C SER A 420 23.73 3.19 -18.27
N ARG A 421 24.59 2.53 -19.06
CA ARG A 421 26.00 2.28 -18.71
C ARG A 421 26.93 3.43 -19.08
N ALA A 422 26.65 4.16 -20.16
CA ALA A 422 27.47 5.29 -20.61
C ALA A 422 27.47 6.47 -19.63
N LYS A 423 26.41 6.63 -18.83
CA LYS A 423 26.28 7.72 -17.85
C LYS A 423 26.97 7.44 -16.50
N LEU A 424 27.68 6.32 -16.36
CA LEU A 424 28.34 5.99 -15.09
C LEU A 424 29.73 6.62 -14.99
N ASN A 425 29.93 7.45 -13.98
CA ASN A 425 31.21 8.03 -13.61
C ASN A 425 32.12 6.95 -13.03
N LYS A 426 33.14 6.53 -13.78
CA LYS A 426 34.16 5.61 -13.27
C LYS A 426 35.00 6.31 -12.21
N CYS A 427 35.41 5.58 -11.16
CA CYS A 427 36.34 6.11 -10.17
C CYS A 427 37.61 6.61 -10.87
N GLY A 428 37.96 7.88 -10.68
CA GLY A 428 39.10 8.50 -11.37
C GLY A 428 40.45 7.81 -11.11
N ARG A 429 40.59 7.09 -9.99
CA ARG A 429 41.83 6.42 -9.58
C ARG A 429 41.94 4.97 -10.06
N CYS A 430 40.96 4.14 -9.72
CA CYS A 430 41.03 2.70 -10.06
C CYS A 430 40.32 2.35 -11.36
N ARG A 431 39.37 3.17 -11.81
CA ARG A 431 38.45 2.94 -12.94
C ARG A 431 37.65 1.61 -12.87
N ALA A 432 37.79 0.84 -11.79
CA ALA A 432 37.23 -0.50 -11.63
C ALA A 432 35.75 -0.49 -11.19
N VAL A 433 35.30 0.59 -10.56
CA VAL A 433 33.90 0.82 -10.17
C VAL A 433 33.36 2.06 -10.86
N ALA A 434 32.07 2.04 -11.14
CA ALA A 434 31.35 3.11 -11.83
C ALA A 434 30.11 3.52 -11.02
N TYR A 435 29.88 4.82 -10.93
CA TYR A 435 28.83 5.41 -10.09
C TYR A 435 27.84 6.20 -10.96
N CYS A 436 26.56 6.13 -10.65
CA CYS A 436 25.55 6.90 -11.38
C CYS A 436 25.63 8.42 -11.13
N SER A 437 26.31 8.84 -10.06
CA SER A 437 26.54 10.26 -9.75
C SER A 437 27.77 10.45 -8.86
N VAL A 438 28.26 11.69 -8.78
CA VAL A 438 29.32 12.07 -7.84
C VAL A 438 28.88 11.91 -6.38
N ALA A 439 27.57 12.08 -6.09
CA ALA A 439 27.02 11.85 -4.75
C ALA A 439 27.19 10.38 -4.34
N CYS A 440 26.76 9.44 -5.19
CA CYS A 440 26.92 8.02 -4.93
C CYS A 440 28.40 7.59 -4.80
N GLN A 441 29.29 8.22 -5.57
CA GLN A 441 30.74 8.02 -5.41
C GLN A 441 31.23 8.50 -4.05
N LYS A 442 30.80 9.68 -3.59
CA LYS A 442 31.17 10.23 -2.28
C LYS A 442 30.64 9.38 -1.13
N ASP A 443 29.42 8.89 -1.24
CA ASP A 443 28.79 8.03 -0.24
C ASP A 443 29.52 6.69 -0.12
N ASP A 444 29.91 6.09 -1.25
CA ASP A 444 30.71 4.85 -1.27
C ASP A 444 32.19 5.08 -0.94
N TRP A 445 32.70 6.31 -1.02
CA TRP A 445 34.14 6.60 -0.91
C TRP A 445 34.76 6.09 0.38
N ALA A 446 34.07 6.20 1.51
CA ALA A 446 34.56 5.74 2.80
C ALA A 446 34.93 4.25 2.80
N ARG A 447 34.16 3.43 2.06
CA ARG A 447 34.40 2.00 1.86
C ARG A 447 35.36 1.76 0.70
N HIS A 448 35.10 2.38 -0.46
CA HIS A 448 35.86 2.17 -1.68
C HIS A 448 37.34 2.53 -1.53
N LYS A 449 37.67 3.58 -0.77
CA LYS A 449 39.07 4.04 -0.61
C LYS A 449 40.01 2.94 -0.10
N ALA A 450 39.52 2.01 0.72
CA ALA A 450 40.32 0.92 1.28
C ALA A 450 40.76 -0.09 0.21
N VAL A 451 39.99 -0.21 -0.88
CA VAL A 451 40.23 -1.16 -1.97
C VAL A 451 40.54 -0.46 -3.31
N CYS A 452 40.62 0.87 -3.31
CA CYS A 452 40.86 1.68 -4.50
C CYS A 452 42.36 1.65 -4.88
N THR A 453 42.79 0.58 -5.53
CA THR A 453 44.14 0.48 -6.10
C THR A 453 44.19 1.23 -7.44
N ALA A 454 45.25 2.01 -7.68
CA ALA A 454 45.42 2.69 -8.96
C ALA A 454 45.53 1.63 -10.06
N SER A 455 44.69 1.70 -11.10
CA SER A 455 44.83 0.81 -12.25
C SER A 455 46.18 1.10 -12.90
N SER A 456 47.15 0.22 -12.71
CA SER A 456 48.44 0.22 -13.38
C SER A 456 48.22 0.05 -14.88
N SER A 457 47.94 1.16 -15.57
CA SER A 457 47.74 1.18 -17.02
C SER A 457 48.84 1.99 -17.68
N LYS A 458 49.94 1.29 -17.95
CA LYS A 458 50.68 1.41 -19.21
C LYS A 458 50.93 0.00 -19.72
N PRO A 459 50.18 -0.50 -20.72
CA PRO A 459 50.75 -1.53 -21.59
C PRO A 459 51.91 -0.87 -22.33
N ALA A 460 53.12 -1.37 -22.10
CA ALA A 460 54.28 -0.98 -22.89
C ALA A 460 54.01 -1.32 -24.35
N THR A 461 54.07 -0.31 -25.21
CA THR A 461 54.01 -0.46 -26.66
C THR A 461 55.31 -1.16 -27.09
N THR A 462 55.19 -2.39 -27.60
CA THR A 462 56.21 -3.08 -28.39
C THR A 462 55.68 -3.34 -29.78
#